data_AF-A0A8T0SZ92-F1
#
_entry.id   AF-A0A8T0SZ92-F1
#
_cell.length_a   1.000
_cell.length_b   1.000
_cell.length_c   1.000
_cell.angle_alpha   90.00
_cell.angle_beta   90.00
_cell.angle_gamma   90.00
#
_symmetry.space_group_name_H-M   'P 1'
#
loop_
_entity.id
_entity.type
_entity.pdbx_description
1 polymer ?
#
loop_
_entity_poly.entity_id
_entity_poly.type
_entity_poly.pdbx_seq_one_letter_code
_entity_poly.pdbx_strand_id
1 'polypeptide(L)'
;MISDGKILLKSCRGHFIDLGEGDKFDRLLQEAGLPFDIDSIATDREPLSGIQTLQFTDEEYHALYNSQISLMDLIRRKETGWLNSSGSEFLGNKFTLDFPENEINVINCRLDPAGLCHNDSRNGPICPLAPPATESLAADKTLLPSEVEQACQTIPTLACSPNKPVRWPKDDILTREWVADFSNMLDWSSRNLPPQQLPDVLPFSVVQKLVLTASNLLHREPNCIQVDPRADQTVTIVGDIHGQLHGAILLLQAAGFPSESRIFVFNGDYVDRGSWGLETFLLLLAWKVFLPNSVFLLRGNHESKYCTSVYGFKNELFTKYVDDGSQIYQLVLKCFQDLPLASVVAGCVYTAHGGLFRGMMNMPQKKHKRVRKCTANSSIVPSTLKLGSLEDLSKARRNVLDPPWKGSNLIPGDILWSDPSVEMGLSQNEARGGLGLLWGPDMTEKFMLENNLKLIVRSHEGPDARDQRIDLSGMNNGFTIDHQVNSGKLITVFGAPDYPQFQASEERYNNLGAYLGMQVPHFWGHWVDPKFDKMN
;
A
#
# COMPACT_ATOMS: atom_id res chain seq x y z
N MET A 1 15.13 -36.22 -2.78
CA MET A 1 15.79 -36.79 -3.99
C MET A 1 14.91 -36.48 -5.18
N ILE A 2 15.51 -36.14 -6.33
CA ILE A 2 14.77 -35.96 -7.59
C ILE A 2 15.24 -37.05 -8.55
N SER A 3 14.33 -37.89 -9.04
CA SER A 3 14.60 -38.93 -10.05
C SER A 3 13.40 -39.02 -10.98
N ASP A 4 13.65 -38.95 -12.30
CA ASP A 4 12.61 -39.02 -13.36
C ASP A 4 11.39 -38.11 -13.13
N GLY A 5 11.62 -36.85 -12.75
CA GLY A 5 10.55 -35.84 -12.57
C GLY A 5 9.75 -35.96 -11.26
N LYS A 6 10.13 -36.88 -10.36
CA LYS A 6 9.46 -37.08 -9.07
C LYS A 6 10.33 -36.62 -7.90
N ILE A 7 9.72 -35.97 -6.92
CA ILE A 7 10.38 -35.58 -5.66
C ILE A 7 10.13 -36.69 -4.63
N LEU A 8 11.20 -37.30 -4.11
CA LEU A 8 11.14 -38.32 -3.07
C LEU A 8 11.71 -37.78 -1.74
N LEU A 9 10.97 -37.88 -0.64
CA LEU A 9 11.42 -37.56 0.72
C LEU A 9 11.95 -38.81 1.42
N LYS A 10 13.17 -38.76 1.97
CA LYS A 10 13.78 -39.88 2.72
C LYS A 10 13.78 -39.58 4.22
N SER A 11 13.16 -40.44 5.02
CA SER A 11 13.18 -40.28 6.48
C SER A 11 14.52 -40.70 7.09
N CYS A 12 14.80 -40.23 8.32
CA CYS A 12 15.99 -40.59 9.10
C CYS A 12 16.12 -42.10 9.41
N ARG A 13 15.06 -42.90 9.21
CA ARG A 13 15.06 -44.36 9.32
C ARG A 13 15.18 -45.08 7.96
N GLY A 14 15.48 -44.33 6.89
CA GLY A 14 15.85 -44.89 5.60
C GLY A 14 14.70 -45.15 4.62
N HIS A 15 13.48 -44.71 4.91
CA HIS A 15 12.29 -44.97 4.08
C HIS A 15 12.07 -43.82 3.08
N PHE A 16 11.51 -44.12 1.90
CA PHE A 16 11.28 -43.14 0.83
C PHE A 16 9.78 -42.92 0.58
N ILE A 17 9.38 -41.65 0.42
CA ILE A 17 8.00 -41.22 0.13
C ILE A 17 8.00 -40.52 -1.24
N ASP A 18 7.17 -40.97 -2.19
CA ASP A 18 6.98 -40.35 -3.51
C ASP A 18 5.94 -39.22 -3.43
N LEU A 19 6.35 -37.99 -3.75
CA LEU A 19 5.52 -36.80 -3.60
C LEU A 19 4.70 -36.44 -4.84
N GLY A 20 4.89 -37.11 -5.98
CA GLY A 20 4.12 -36.86 -7.21
C GLY A 20 4.20 -35.42 -7.77
N GLU A 21 3.65 -35.21 -8.97
CA GLU A 21 3.47 -33.87 -9.56
C GLU A 21 2.24 -33.19 -8.95
N GLY A 22 2.44 -32.09 -8.22
CA GLY A 22 1.44 -31.06 -7.93
C GLY A 22 0.23 -31.46 -7.06
N ASP A 23 -0.27 -30.51 -6.26
CA ASP A 23 -1.61 -30.48 -5.66
C ASP A 23 -1.96 -31.39 -4.46
N LYS A 24 -1.02 -32.12 -3.84
CA LYS A 24 -1.37 -32.99 -2.68
C LYS A 24 -0.65 -32.74 -1.37
N PHE A 25 0.14 -31.68 -1.20
CA PHE A 25 0.86 -31.47 0.06
C PHE A 25 -0.05 -30.94 1.19
N ASP A 26 -0.86 -29.92 0.94
CA ASP A 26 -1.76 -29.35 1.96
C ASP A 26 -2.90 -30.31 2.33
N ARG A 27 -3.32 -31.17 1.38
CA ARG A 27 -4.34 -32.20 1.61
C ARG A 27 -3.81 -33.40 2.40
N LEU A 28 -2.55 -33.82 2.17
CA LEU A 28 -1.90 -34.90 2.94
C LEU A 28 -1.54 -34.48 4.36
N LEU A 29 -1.19 -33.21 4.60
CA LEU A 29 -0.95 -32.68 5.94
C LEU A 29 -2.26 -32.50 6.74
N GLN A 30 -3.38 -32.19 6.07
CA GLN A 30 -4.71 -32.15 6.71
C GLN A 30 -5.32 -33.54 6.95
N GLU A 31 -5.07 -34.53 6.08
CA GLU A 31 -5.59 -35.90 6.25
C GLU A 31 -4.75 -36.77 7.22
N ALA A 32 -3.51 -36.36 7.55
CA ALA A 32 -2.63 -37.08 8.49
C ALA A 32 -2.95 -36.76 9.97
N GLY A 33 -4.19 -37.00 10.38
CA GLY A 33 -4.59 -37.09 11.79
C GLY A 33 -4.57 -38.55 12.29
N LEU A 34 -3.41 -39.01 12.77
CA LEU A 34 -3.15 -40.25 13.55
C LEU A 34 -3.18 -41.60 12.77
N PRO A 35 -2.77 -42.71 13.45
CA PRO A 35 -1.51 -43.44 13.28
C PRO A 35 -1.59 -44.54 12.21
N PHE A 36 -0.53 -44.77 11.41
CA PHE A 36 -0.51 -45.90 10.48
C PHE A 36 0.73 -46.80 10.60
N ASP A 37 0.41 -48.08 10.43
CA ASP A 37 1.12 -49.31 10.80
C ASP A 37 2.38 -49.58 9.98
N ILE A 38 3.36 -50.20 10.63
CA ILE A 38 4.80 -50.11 10.36
C ILE A 38 5.35 -51.19 9.43
N ASP A 39 4.56 -52.18 8.99
CA ASP A 39 5.11 -53.38 8.35
C ASP A 39 4.38 -53.77 7.06
N SER A 40 4.50 -52.99 5.97
CA SER A 40 4.48 -53.58 4.63
C SER A 40 5.07 -52.65 3.56
N ILE A 41 6.26 -53.00 3.08
CA ILE A 41 6.64 -53.16 1.66
C ILE A 41 8.17 -53.13 1.61
N ALA A 42 8.71 -54.26 1.19
CA ALA A 42 10.10 -54.64 1.35
C ALA A 42 10.98 -54.15 0.19
N THR A 43 12.21 -53.77 0.57
CA THR A 43 13.51 -54.14 -0.03
C THR A 43 13.62 -54.27 -1.55
N ASP A 44 14.37 -53.39 -2.21
CA ASP A 44 15.64 -53.76 -2.88
C ASP A 44 16.36 -52.58 -3.60
N ARG A 45 17.71 -52.60 -3.47
CA ARG A 45 18.77 -52.27 -4.45
C ARG A 45 19.26 -50.82 -4.69
N GLU A 46 20.58 -50.70 -4.43
CA GLU A 46 21.66 -49.93 -5.10
C GLU A 46 21.48 -48.41 -5.33
N PRO A 47 22.53 -47.58 -5.09
CA PRO A 47 22.47 -46.15 -5.33
C PRO A 47 22.41 -45.87 -6.84
N LEU A 48 21.25 -45.43 -7.32
CA LEU A 48 21.05 -44.94 -8.68
C LEU A 48 21.98 -43.74 -8.95
N SER A 49 22.90 -43.90 -9.90
CA SER A 49 23.79 -42.83 -10.37
C SER A 49 22.97 -41.71 -11.01
N GLY A 50 23.14 -40.47 -10.53
CA GLY A 50 22.46 -39.28 -11.08
C GLY A 50 21.48 -38.59 -10.13
N ILE A 51 21.31 -39.10 -8.90
CA ILE A 51 20.41 -38.51 -7.91
C ILE A 51 21.13 -37.47 -7.04
N GLN A 52 20.72 -36.20 -7.13
CA GLN A 52 21.12 -35.18 -6.16
C GLN A 52 20.35 -35.36 -4.84
N THR A 53 21.09 -35.43 -3.75
CA THR A 53 20.54 -35.52 -2.39
C THR A 53 20.73 -34.17 -1.71
N LEU A 54 19.62 -33.48 -1.45
CA LEU A 54 19.58 -32.22 -0.70
C LEU A 54 19.38 -32.54 0.79
N GLN A 55 20.31 -32.09 1.63
CA GLN A 55 20.17 -32.16 3.09
C GLN A 55 19.74 -30.80 3.63
N PHE A 56 18.73 -30.82 4.51
CA PHE A 56 18.25 -29.64 5.22
C PHE A 56 18.86 -29.61 6.62
N THR A 57 19.20 -28.41 7.11
CA THR A 57 19.55 -28.22 8.52
C THR A 57 18.31 -28.24 9.40
N ASP A 58 18.48 -28.39 10.70
CA ASP A 58 17.36 -28.34 11.66
C ASP A 58 16.65 -26.98 11.61
N GLU A 59 17.38 -25.88 11.38
CA GLU A 59 16.77 -24.55 11.21
C GLU A 59 15.93 -24.44 9.93
N GLU A 60 16.40 -25.01 8.83
CA GLU A 60 15.67 -25.03 7.56
C GLU A 60 14.40 -25.88 7.66
N TYR A 61 14.46 -26.99 8.40
CA TYR A 61 13.29 -27.79 8.73
C TYR A 61 12.28 -27.00 9.57
N HIS A 62 12.72 -26.26 10.59
CA HIS A 62 11.85 -25.42 11.40
C HIS A 62 11.23 -24.26 10.61
N ALA A 63 11.98 -23.66 9.67
CA ALA A 63 11.46 -22.60 8.79
C ALA A 63 10.37 -23.12 7.84
N LEU A 64 10.52 -24.35 7.31
CA LEU A 64 9.47 -25.03 6.54
C LEU A 64 8.25 -25.35 7.40
N TYR A 65 8.47 -25.87 8.60
CA TYR A 65 7.39 -26.26 9.52
C TYR A 65 6.53 -25.08 9.97
N ASN A 66 7.15 -23.91 10.19
CA ASN A 66 6.47 -22.67 10.58
C ASN A 66 5.98 -21.84 9.37
N SER A 67 6.00 -22.39 8.16
CA SER A 67 5.60 -21.71 6.91
C SER A 67 6.32 -20.38 6.64
N GLN A 68 7.53 -20.21 7.15
CA GLN A 68 8.37 -19.02 6.94
C GLN A 68 9.06 -19.04 5.56
N ILE A 69 9.15 -20.21 4.94
CA ILE A 69 9.71 -20.41 3.60
C ILE A 69 9.01 -21.59 2.92
N SER A 70 8.81 -21.53 1.60
CA SER A 70 8.30 -22.69 0.84
C SER A 70 9.42 -23.69 0.54
N LEU A 71 9.07 -24.99 0.40
CA LEU A 71 10.02 -26.03 0.03
C LEU A 71 10.68 -25.76 -1.33
N MET A 72 9.92 -25.18 -2.28
CA MET A 72 10.44 -24.85 -3.61
C MET A 72 11.44 -23.70 -3.55
N ASP A 73 11.22 -22.69 -2.70
CA ASP A 73 12.19 -21.61 -2.49
C ASP A 73 13.45 -22.12 -1.82
N LEU A 74 13.32 -23.02 -0.84
CA LEU A 74 14.47 -23.62 -0.16
C LEU A 74 15.32 -24.49 -1.10
N ILE A 75 14.67 -25.26 -1.99
CA ILE A 75 15.35 -26.05 -3.04
C ILE A 75 16.10 -25.12 -4.00
N ARG A 76 15.46 -24.06 -4.51
CA ARG A 76 16.12 -23.06 -5.38
C ARG A 76 17.33 -22.41 -4.71
N ARG A 77 17.25 -22.10 -3.42
CA ARG A 77 18.36 -21.52 -2.64
C ARG A 77 19.56 -22.46 -2.51
N LYS A 78 19.33 -23.77 -2.41
CA LYS A 78 20.39 -24.78 -2.33
C LYS A 78 21.00 -25.09 -3.69
N GLU A 79 20.20 -25.13 -4.75
CA GLU A 79 20.68 -25.34 -6.13
C GLU A 79 21.54 -24.17 -6.64
N THR A 80 21.29 -22.95 -6.16
CA THR A 80 22.05 -21.75 -6.51
C THR A 80 23.31 -21.51 -5.66
N GLY A 81 23.62 -22.41 -4.71
CA GLY A 81 24.91 -22.41 -3.99
C GLY A 81 25.12 -21.29 -2.97
N TRP A 82 24.06 -20.64 -2.50
CA TRP A 82 24.13 -19.36 -1.75
C TRP A 82 24.71 -19.44 -0.31
N LEU A 83 25.05 -20.63 0.19
CA LEU A 83 25.50 -20.83 1.59
C LEU A 83 26.91 -21.40 1.77
N ASN A 84 27.66 -21.70 0.70
CA ASN A 84 29.01 -22.23 0.83
C ASN A 84 30.09 -21.16 0.61
N SER A 85 30.27 -20.27 1.57
CA SER A 85 31.60 -19.68 1.83
C SER A 85 31.70 -19.15 3.26
N SER A 86 32.23 -19.98 4.14
CA SER A 86 32.83 -19.55 5.40
C SER A 86 34.30 -19.17 5.16
N GLY A 87 34.73 -18.02 5.72
CA GLY A 87 36.15 -17.69 5.88
C GLY A 87 36.65 -16.45 5.14
N SER A 88 36.66 -15.32 5.85
CA SER A 88 37.48 -14.10 5.70
C SER A 88 38.45 -13.97 4.51
N GLU A 89 38.20 -12.99 3.63
CA GLU A 89 38.97 -11.73 3.59
C GLU A 89 38.25 -10.68 2.74
N PHE A 90 38.16 -9.48 3.32
CA PHE A 90 37.49 -8.28 2.86
C PHE A 90 38.26 -7.56 1.75
N LEU A 91 37.56 -7.00 0.75
CA LEU A 91 37.66 -5.57 0.37
C LEU A 91 36.68 -5.19 -0.77
N GLY A 92 35.67 -4.38 -0.39
CA GLY A 92 34.94 -3.35 -1.17
C GLY A 92 34.05 -3.81 -2.34
N ASN A 93 32.72 -3.65 -2.36
CA ASN A 93 31.79 -2.79 -1.62
C ASN A 93 30.43 -3.49 -1.56
N LYS A 94 30.00 -3.89 -0.36
CA LYS A 94 28.64 -4.36 -0.06
C LYS A 94 27.91 -3.17 0.58
N PHE A 95 26.94 -2.59 -0.11
CA PHE A 95 26.02 -1.62 0.48
C PHE A 95 24.60 -2.19 0.40
N THR A 96 24.30 -3.12 1.29
CA THR A 96 22.92 -3.42 1.68
C THR A 96 22.54 -2.41 2.76
N LEU A 97 21.68 -1.44 2.43
CA LEU A 97 20.93 -0.73 3.45
C LEU A 97 19.81 -1.68 3.88
N ASP A 98 19.94 -2.21 5.08
CA ASP A 98 18.84 -2.86 5.77
C ASP A 98 17.78 -1.79 6.01
N PHE A 99 16.69 -1.82 5.23
CA PHE A 99 15.43 -1.21 5.66
C PHE A 99 14.96 -2.08 6.83
N PRO A 100 15.00 -1.59 8.08
CA PRO A 100 14.50 -2.38 9.18
C PRO A 100 13.01 -2.58 8.93
N GLU A 101 12.55 -3.82 8.89
CA GLU A 101 11.12 -4.17 8.79
C GLU A 101 10.26 -3.52 9.89
N ASN A 102 10.92 -2.93 10.89
CA ASN A 102 10.38 -2.18 12.02
C ASN A 102 9.78 -0.79 11.68
N GLU A 103 9.73 -0.36 10.41
CA GLU A 103 9.18 0.96 9.99
C GLU A 103 7.77 0.90 9.39
N ILE A 104 7.21 -0.31 9.18
CA ILE A 104 5.83 -0.50 8.73
C ILE A 104 4.92 -0.54 9.96
N ASN A 105 4.01 0.43 10.07
CA ASN A 105 3.08 0.51 11.19
C ASN A 105 1.75 -0.15 10.79
N VAL A 106 1.47 -1.29 11.40
CA VAL A 106 0.22 -2.02 11.19
C VAL A 106 -0.86 -1.43 12.10
N ILE A 107 -2.01 -1.08 11.54
CA ILE A 107 -3.17 -0.67 12.31
C ILE A 107 -4.19 -1.80 12.34
N ASN A 108 -4.45 -2.30 13.54
CA ASN A 108 -5.60 -3.15 13.78
C ASN A 108 -6.85 -2.31 14.03
N CYS A 109 -7.54 -1.95 12.96
CA CYS A 109 -8.85 -1.28 13.00
C CYS A 109 -9.96 -2.33 12.84
N ARG A 110 -10.14 -3.23 13.81
CA ARG A 110 -11.36 -4.05 13.88
C ARG A 110 -12.53 -3.15 14.22
N LEU A 111 -13.48 -3.04 13.30
CA LEU A 111 -14.81 -2.49 13.56
C LEU A 111 -15.70 -3.66 13.99
N ASP A 112 -16.31 -3.58 15.17
CA ASP A 112 -17.35 -4.54 15.55
C ASP A 112 -18.60 -4.33 14.66
N PRO A 113 -19.52 -5.30 14.49
CA PRO A 113 -20.72 -5.16 13.65
C PRO A 113 -21.63 -3.98 14.02
N ALA A 114 -21.44 -3.38 15.19
CA ALA A 114 -22.10 -2.16 15.67
C ALA A 114 -21.35 -0.85 15.35
N GLY A 115 -20.21 -0.90 14.65
CA GLY A 115 -19.36 0.27 14.37
C GLY A 115 -18.59 0.81 15.58
N LEU A 116 -18.48 0.04 16.66
CA LEU A 116 -17.67 0.37 17.84
C LEU A 116 -16.33 -0.38 17.81
N CYS A 117 -15.25 0.29 18.23
CA CYS A 117 -13.89 -0.26 18.22
C CYS A 117 -13.46 -0.68 19.63
N HIS A 118 -12.85 -1.86 19.77
CA HIS A 118 -12.11 -2.26 20.95
C HIS A 118 -10.61 -2.28 20.65
N ASN A 119 -9.83 -1.56 21.48
CA ASN A 119 -8.37 -1.68 21.53
C ASN A 119 -8.01 -3.00 22.24
N ASP A 120 -7.76 -4.07 21.49
CA ASP A 120 -7.21 -5.31 22.07
C ASP A 120 -5.68 -5.14 22.26
N SER A 121 -5.32 -4.35 23.27
CA SER A 121 -3.95 -4.31 23.81
C SER A 121 -3.73 -5.51 24.72
N ARG A 122 -3.57 -6.69 24.12
CA ARG A 122 -3.08 -7.89 24.82
C ARG A 122 -1.73 -8.31 24.26
N ASN A 123 -0.71 -7.56 24.69
CA ASN A 123 0.62 -8.10 24.98
C ASN A 123 1.19 -7.29 26.15
N GLY A 124 1.39 -7.96 27.27
CA GLY A 124 1.76 -7.38 28.57
C GLY A 124 3.19 -6.80 28.65
N PRO A 125 3.58 -6.30 29.84
CA PRO A 125 4.60 -5.26 29.98
C PRO A 125 6.03 -5.83 29.97
N ILE A 126 6.95 -5.14 29.29
CA ILE A 126 8.39 -5.29 29.52
C ILE A 126 8.80 -4.20 30.51
N CYS A 127 9.37 -4.62 31.64
CA CYS A 127 9.87 -3.78 32.73
C CYS A 127 10.77 -2.62 32.26
N PRO A 128 10.69 -1.44 32.92
CA PRO A 128 11.63 -0.36 32.69
C PRO A 128 12.98 -0.63 33.40
N LEU A 129 14.07 -0.43 32.65
CA LEU A 129 15.42 -0.37 33.18
C LEU A 129 15.54 0.81 34.16
N ALA A 130 16.01 0.51 35.37
CA ALA A 130 16.30 1.48 36.42
C ALA A 130 17.56 2.32 36.09
N PRO A 131 17.61 3.62 36.45
CA PRO A 131 18.85 4.38 36.53
C PRO A 131 19.53 4.15 37.90
N PRO A 132 20.87 4.30 38.00
CA PRO A 132 21.60 4.02 39.23
C PRO A 132 21.36 5.10 40.30
N ALA A 133 21.13 4.65 41.54
CA ALA A 133 21.12 5.46 42.76
C ALA A 133 22.57 5.85 43.17
N THR A 134 22.86 7.06 43.65
CA THR A 134 22.81 7.56 45.05
C THR A 134 23.58 8.90 45.03
N GLU A 135 23.34 9.97 45.80
CA GLU A 135 23.28 10.16 47.26
C GLU A 135 22.51 11.47 47.58
N SER A 136 21.50 11.42 48.47
CA SER A 136 21.47 11.94 49.85
C SER A 136 21.29 13.47 50.02
N LEU A 137 20.13 13.88 50.58
CA LEU A 137 19.97 14.46 51.93
C LEU A 137 18.57 15.09 52.10
N ALA A 138 17.84 14.60 53.13
CA ALA A 138 16.99 15.29 54.11
C ALA A 138 16.10 16.48 53.66
N ALA A 139 14.81 16.63 54.02
CA ALA A 139 13.98 16.02 55.06
C ALA A 139 12.50 16.43 54.83
N ASP A 140 11.60 15.60 55.35
CA ASP A 140 10.38 15.94 56.12
C ASP A 140 9.22 16.72 55.43
N LYS A 141 8.16 16.02 55.00
CA LYS A 141 6.89 15.92 55.76
C LYS A 141 5.84 15.06 55.04
N THR A 142 5.33 14.09 55.77
CA THR A 142 4.16 13.24 55.49
C THR A 142 2.86 14.03 55.30
N LEU A 143 2.13 13.74 54.22
CA LEU A 143 0.67 13.82 54.15
C LEU A 143 0.14 12.56 53.43
N LEU A 144 -0.92 11.98 54.01
CA LEU A 144 -1.56 10.72 53.67
C LEU A 144 -2.26 10.75 52.29
N PRO A 145 -2.42 9.59 51.62
CA PRO A 145 -3.02 9.52 50.30
C PRO A 145 -4.56 9.55 50.39
N SER A 146 -5.16 10.72 50.18
CA SER A 146 -6.61 10.81 49.93
C SER A 146 -7.02 11.88 48.91
N GLU A 147 -6.10 12.41 48.09
CA GLU A 147 -6.43 13.47 47.12
C GLU A 147 -5.83 13.26 45.71
N VAL A 148 -5.36 12.06 45.37
CA VAL A 148 -4.79 11.78 44.02
C VAL A 148 -5.52 10.63 43.29
N GLU A 149 -6.56 10.05 43.89
CA GLU A 149 -7.39 9.01 43.24
C GLU A 149 -8.74 9.52 42.71
N GLN A 150 -8.86 10.84 42.49
CA GLN A 150 -10.07 11.45 41.95
C GLN A 150 -9.79 12.56 40.92
N ALA A 151 -8.75 12.38 40.09
CA ALA A 151 -8.45 13.28 38.98
C ALA A 151 -8.26 12.57 37.62
N CYS A 152 -8.68 11.31 37.50
CA CYS A 152 -8.59 10.56 36.24
C CYS A 152 -9.85 9.75 35.94
N GLN A 153 -11.04 10.31 36.22
CA GLN A 153 -12.33 9.80 35.73
C GLN A 153 -13.31 10.96 35.55
N THR A 154 -13.14 11.72 34.48
CA THR A 154 -14.23 12.33 33.70
C THR A 154 -13.57 13.06 32.54
N ILE A 155 -13.78 12.54 31.34
CA ILE A 155 -13.65 13.32 30.11
C ILE A 155 -14.51 14.57 30.33
N PRO A 156 -14.01 15.81 30.17
CA PRO A 156 -14.90 16.90 29.90
C PRO A 156 -15.48 16.60 28.53
N THR A 157 -16.67 15.97 28.51
CA THR A 157 -17.55 16.03 27.36
C THR A 157 -17.89 17.50 27.18
N LEU A 158 -17.06 18.19 26.39
CA LEU A 158 -17.52 19.37 25.68
C LEU A 158 -18.54 18.87 24.66
N ALA A 159 -19.75 18.63 25.15
CA ALA A 159 -20.94 18.38 24.37
C ALA A 159 -21.27 19.66 23.58
N CYS A 160 -20.51 19.92 22.52
CA CYS A 160 -21.06 20.72 21.43
C CYS A 160 -22.01 19.79 20.69
N SER A 161 -23.32 19.98 20.84
CA SER A 161 -24.31 19.23 20.07
C SER A 161 -23.98 19.41 18.58
N PRO A 162 -23.63 18.37 17.80
CA PRO A 162 -23.19 18.51 16.41
C PRO A 162 -24.34 18.90 15.45
N ASN A 163 -25.49 19.29 16.00
CA ASN A 163 -26.70 19.69 15.28
C ASN A 163 -26.57 21.05 14.56
N LYS A 164 -25.38 21.67 14.56
CA LYS A 164 -25.16 22.92 13.82
C LYS A 164 -24.52 22.59 12.48
N PRO A 165 -25.13 23.04 11.36
CA PRO A 165 -24.52 22.87 10.05
C PRO A 165 -23.13 23.48 10.01
N VAL A 166 -22.16 22.74 9.44
CA VAL A 166 -20.82 23.28 9.21
C VAL A 166 -20.93 24.53 8.34
N ARG A 167 -20.13 25.54 8.67
CA ARG A 167 -20.04 26.78 7.91
C ARG A 167 -18.64 26.94 7.38
N TRP A 168 -18.55 27.40 6.14
CA TRP A 168 -17.28 27.81 5.57
C TRP A 168 -16.72 29.03 6.33
N PRO A 169 -15.39 29.10 6.59
CA PRO A 169 -14.76 30.25 7.24
C PRO A 169 -15.02 31.57 6.50
N LYS A 170 -15.22 32.67 7.23
CA LYS A 170 -15.59 33.97 6.61
C LYS A 170 -14.45 34.62 5.84
N ASP A 171 -13.22 34.34 6.24
CA ASP A 171 -11.97 34.81 5.64
C ASP A 171 -11.43 33.84 4.58
N ASP A 172 -12.18 32.78 4.25
CA ASP A 172 -11.79 31.71 3.34
C ASP A 172 -10.49 30.97 3.75
N ILE A 173 -10.12 31.01 5.04
CA ILE A 173 -8.94 30.33 5.60
C ILE A 173 -9.40 29.21 6.54
N LEU A 174 -8.94 27.98 6.28
CA LEU A 174 -9.19 26.85 7.17
C LEU A 174 -8.21 26.90 8.35
N THR A 175 -8.69 26.59 9.55
CA THR A 175 -7.87 26.46 10.75
C THR A 175 -7.84 25.02 11.24
N ARG A 176 -6.93 24.72 12.17
CA ARG A 176 -6.86 23.40 12.81
C ARG A 176 -8.17 23.05 13.50
N GLU A 177 -8.78 24.01 14.18
CA GLU A 177 -10.06 23.87 14.87
C GLU A 177 -11.17 23.59 13.87
N TRP A 178 -11.20 24.29 12.72
CA TRP A 178 -12.19 24.04 11.67
C TRP A 178 -12.08 22.60 11.14
N VAL A 179 -10.86 22.12 10.86
CA VAL A 179 -10.66 20.74 10.37
C VAL A 179 -11.04 19.71 11.43
N ALA A 180 -10.73 19.97 12.71
CA ALA A 180 -11.13 19.09 13.81
C ALA A 180 -12.65 19.04 13.99
N ASP A 181 -13.32 20.19 14.00
CA ASP A 181 -14.79 20.28 14.07
C ASP A 181 -15.45 19.62 12.87
N PHE A 182 -14.88 19.80 11.67
CA PHE A 182 -15.33 19.15 10.45
C PHE A 182 -15.21 17.63 10.54
N SER A 183 -14.06 17.11 11.00
CA SER A 183 -13.85 15.67 11.22
C SER A 183 -14.85 15.09 12.22
N ASN A 184 -15.11 15.80 13.33
CA ASN A 184 -16.07 15.39 14.35
C ASN A 184 -17.51 15.38 13.81
N MET A 185 -17.86 16.38 13.00
CA MET A 185 -19.17 16.44 12.33
C MET A 185 -19.37 15.26 11.37
N LEU A 186 -18.34 14.93 10.58
CA LEU A 186 -18.39 13.77 9.66
C LEU A 186 -18.57 12.45 10.43
N ASP A 187 -17.78 12.20 11.48
CA ASP A 187 -17.90 10.99 12.32
C ASP A 187 -19.23 10.91 13.06
N TRP A 188 -19.74 12.03 13.57
CA TRP A 188 -21.03 12.02 14.25
C TRP A 188 -22.18 11.79 13.26
N SER A 189 -22.19 12.51 12.13
CA SER A 189 -23.27 12.43 11.15
C SER A 189 -23.36 11.06 10.49
N SER A 190 -22.20 10.43 10.18
CA SER A 190 -22.15 9.08 9.61
C SER A 190 -22.78 8.00 10.50
N ARG A 191 -22.83 8.23 11.81
CA ARG A 191 -23.36 7.29 12.82
C ARG A 191 -24.79 7.59 13.26
N ASN A 192 -25.19 8.87 13.20
CA ASN A 192 -26.42 9.34 13.85
C ASN A 192 -27.48 9.83 12.87
N LEU A 193 -27.13 10.10 11.61
CA LEU A 193 -28.07 10.58 10.61
C LEU A 193 -28.31 9.53 9.52
N PRO A 194 -29.55 9.42 9.01
CA PRO A 194 -29.77 8.74 7.74
C PRO A 194 -29.04 9.50 6.60
N PRO A 195 -28.59 8.82 5.54
CA PRO A 195 -27.78 9.43 4.48
C PRO A 195 -28.41 10.69 3.86
N GLN A 196 -29.73 10.72 3.70
CA GLN A 196 -30.50 11.82 3.11
C GLN A 196 -30.49 13.10 3.97
N GLN A 197 -30.12 13.00 5.25
CA GLN A 197 -30.04 14.14 6.19
C GLN A 197 -28.61 14.68 6.33
N LEU A 198 -27.62 14.10 5.63
CA LEU A 198 -26.28 14.70 5.58
C LEU A 198 -26.28 16.16 5.12
N PRO A 199 -27.10 16.60 4.14
CA PRO A 199 -27.14 18.00 3.71
C PRO A 199 -27.56 18.99 4.82
N ASP A 200 -28.29 18.52 5.84
CA ASP A 200 -28.72 19.35 6.97
C ASP A 200 -27.53 19.81 7.82
N VAL A 201 -26.46 19.00 7.88
CA VAL A 201 -25.25 19.31 8.64
C VAL A 201 -24.06 19.66 7.74
N LEU A 202 -24.08 19.23 6.47
CA LEU A 202 -23.07 19.48 5.46
C LEU A 202 -23.70 20.12 4.19
N PRO A 203 -23.93 21.45 4.20
CA PRO A 203 -24.58 22.12 3.07
C PRO A 203 -23.76 22.01 1.77
N PHE A 204 -24.46 21.90 0.63
CA PHE A 204 -23.84 21.87 -0.71
C PHE A 204 -22.81 22.99 -0.94
N SER A 205 -23.08 24.21 -0.43
CA SER A 205 -22.18 25.35 -0.58
C SER A 205 -20.81 25.13 0.08
N VAL A 206 -20.76 24.39 1.19
CA VAL A 206 -19.50 24.04 1.86
C VAL A 206 -18.75 22.96 1.06
N VAL A 207 -19.46 21.93 0.59
CA VAL A 207 -18.90 20.90 -0.29
C VAL A 207 -18.30 21.53 -1.55
N GLN A 208 -19.06 22.41 -2.21
CA GLN A 208 -18.61 23.11 -3.41
C GLN A 208 -17.37 23.96 -3.15
N LYS A 209 -17.36 24.78 -2.10
CA LYS A 209 -16.19 25.61 -1.76
C LYS A 209 -14.95 24.77 -1.46
N LEU A 210 -15.09 23.70 -0.67
CA LEU A 210 -13.98 22.83 -0.32
C LEU A 210 -13.37 22.15 -1.55
N VAL A 211 -14.22 21.52 -2.37
CA VAL A 211 -13.79 20.80 -3.59
C VAL A 211 -13.13 21.75 -4.59
N LEU A 212 -13.70 22.94 -4.82
CA LEU A 212 -13.11 23.91 -5.74
C LEU A 212 -11.77 24.47 -5.22
N THR A 213 -11.68 24.74 -3.92
CA THR A 213 -10.43 25.25 -3.30
C THR A 213 -9.33 24.20 -3.42
N ALA A 214 -9.63 22.94 -3.11
CA ALA A 214 -8.67 21.85 -3.21
C ALA A 214 -8.28 21.54 -4.66
N SER A 215 -9.25 21.47 -5.59
CA SER A 215 -8.99 21.29 -7.04
C SER A 215 -8.04 22.35 -7.59
N ASN A 216 -8.20 23.61 -7.20
CA ASN A 216 -7.28 24.68 -7.60
C ASN A 216 -5.84 24.48 -7.11
N LEU A 217 -5.64 23.89 -5.92
CA LEU A 217 -4.32 23.54 -5.39
C LEU A 217 -3.73 22.35 -6.17
N LEU A 218 -4.49 21.26 -6.25
CA LEU A 218 -4.08 20.01 -6.93
C LEU A 218 -3.73 20.25 -8.40
N HIS A 219 -4.49 21.12 -9.09
CA HIS A 219 -4.25 21.45 -10.50
C HIS A 219 -2.87 22.06 -10.75
N ARG A 220 -2.32 22.77 -9.77
CA ARG A 220 -1.01 23.42 -9.87
C ARG A 220 0.15 22.47 -9.57
N GLU A 221 -0.13 21.32 -8.96
CA GLU A 221 0.90 20.33 -8.64
C GLU A 221 1.38 19.60 -9.90
N PRO A 222 2.65 19.17 -9.96
CA PRO A 222 3.17 18.38 -11.08
C PRO A 222 2.56 16.97 -11.08
N ASN A 223 2.75 16.21 -12.17
CA ASN A 223 2.30 14.81 -12.23
C ASN A 223 3.01 13.93 -11.19
N CYS A 224 4.29 14.20 -10.94
CA CYS A 224 5.10 13.54 -9.93
C CYS A 224 5.57 14.60 -8.93
N ILE A 225 5.01 14.57 -7.72
CA ILE A 225 5.31 15.52 -6.65
C ILE A 225 6.69 15.20 -6.05
N GLN A 226 7.52 16.20 -5.83
CA GLN A 226 8.71 16.05 -4.98
C GLN A 226 8.33 16.39 -3.54
N VAL A 227 8.56 15.46 -2.62
CA VAL A 227 8.31 15.63 -1.19
C VAL A 227 9.65 15.57 -0.48
N ASP A 228 10.17 16.75 -0.11
CA ASP A 228 11.49 16.88 0.50
C ASP A 228 11.37 17.17 2.01
N PRO A 229 11.24 16.13 2.87
CA PRO A 229 11.12 16.33 4.30
C PRO A 229 12.42 16.90 4.89
N ARG A 230 12.27 17.84 5.83
CA ARG A 230 13.35 18.28 6.71
C ARG A 230 13.71 17.20 7.72
N ALA A 231 14.86 17.35 8.36
CA ALA A 231 15.35 16.39 9.36
C ALA A 231 14.42 16.21 10.58
N ASP A 232 13.62 17.22 10.92
CA ASP A 232 12.63 17.22 12.01
C ASP A 232 11.25 16.69 11.59
N GLN A 233 11.08 16.32 10.32
CA GLN A 233 9.80 15.89 9.76
C GLN A 233 9.74 14.38 9.58
N THR A 234 8.55 13.83 9.82
CA THR A 234 8.22 12.43 9.52
C THR A 234 7.30 12.37 8.30
N VAL A 235 7.35 11.26 7.56
CA VAL A 235 6.44 11.01 6.42
C VAL A 235 5.62 9.76 6.67
N THR A 236 4.31 9.86 6.47
CA THR A 236 3.37 8.75 6.54
C THR A 236 2.77 8.50 5.16
N ILE A 237 2.94 7.29 4.62
CA ILE A 237 2.34 6.88 3.34
C ILE A 237 1.14 5.95 3.63
N VAL A 238 -0.02 6.31 3.09
CA VAL A 238 -1.30 5.62 3.32
C VAL A 238 -1.82 5.07 1.99
N GLY A 239 -2.21 3.80 1.98
CA GLY A 239 -2.82 3.17 0.81
C GLY A 239 -4.33 3.42 0.71
N ASP A 240 -5.01 2.49 0.04
CA ASP A 240 -6.45 2.59 -0.26
C ASP A 240 -7.28 2.75 1.02
N ILE A 241 -8.36 3.55 0.93
CA ILE A 241 -9.28 3.81 2.04
C ILE A 241 -10.70 3.36 1.69
N HIS A 242 -11.09 3.42 0.41
CA HIS A 242 -12.36 2.90 -0.11
C HIS A 242 -13.59 3.32 0.70
N GLY A 243 -13.75 4.62 0.96
CA GLY A 243 -14.92 5.17 1.63
C GLY A 243 -15.12 4.70 3.07
N GLN A 244 -14.08 4.18 3.73
CA GLN A 244 -14.09 3.74 5.12
C GLN A 244 -13.75 4.90 6.07
N LEU A 245 -14.62 5.91 6.16
CA LEU A 245 -14.39 7.15 6.94
C LEU A 245 -13.86 6.88 8.36
N HIS A 246 -14.50 5.97 9.09
CA HIS A 246 -14.11 5.65 10.47
C HIS A 246 -12.70 5.04 10.54
N GLY A 247 -12.34 4.19 9.58
CA GLY A 247 -10.99 3.65 9.45
C GLY A 247 -9.97 4.75 9.15
N ALA A 248 -10.31 5.70 8.28
CA ALA A 248 -9.46 6.86 7.98
C ALA A 248 -9.20 7.74 9.21
N ILE A 249 -10.24 8.03 10.00
CA ILE A 249 -10.11 8.82 11.24
C ILE A 249 -9.22 8.10 12.25
N LEU A 250 -9.43 6.80 12.46
CA LEU A 250 -8.59 5.98 13.34
C LEU A 250 -7.14 5.93 12.86
N LEU A 251 -6.91 5.83 11.55
CA LEU A 251 -5.56 5.88 10.97
C LEU A 251 -4.87 7.20 11.26
N LEU A 252 -5.57 8.32 11.04
CA LEU A 252 -5.05 9.65 11.34
C LEU A 252 -4.75 9.82 12.85
N GLN A 253 -5.56 9.23 13.73
CA GLN A 253 -5.32 9.24 15.17
C GLN A 253 -4.09 8.39 15.53
N ALA A 254 -3.97 7.20 14.96
CA ALA A 254 -2.87 6.26 15.23
C ALA A 254 -1.52 6.79 14.73
N ALA A 255 -1.48 7.34 13.51
CA ALA A 255 -0.28 7.97 12.94
C ALA A 255 0.04 9.34 13.56
N GLY A 256 -0.93 9.93 14.26
CA GLY A 256 -0.97 11.34 14.65
C GLY A 256 -1.42 12.23 13.49
N PHE A 257 -2.26 13.23 13.78
CA PHE A 257 -2.83 14.08 12.74
C PHE A 257 -1.77 14.86 11.92
N PRO A 258 -2.06 15.24 10.67
CA PRO A 258 -1.17 16.07 9.87
C PRO A 258 -0.76 17.36 10.60
N SER A 259 0.51 17.74 10.42
CA SER A 259 1.08 18.95 11.02
C SER A 259 2.32 19.37 10.23
N GLU A 260 2.89 20.54 10.54
CA GLU A 260 4.14 20.97 9.92
C GLU A 260 5.31 19.99 10.14
N SER A 261 5.28 19.17 11.21
CA SER A 261 6.30 18.14 11.48
C SER A 261 5.91 16.74 10.97
N ARG A 262 4.69 16.56 10.45
CA ARG A 262 4.16 15.25 10.04
C ARG A 262 3.48 15.34 8.69
N ILE A 263 4.19 14.86 7.68
CA ILE A 263 3.76 14.83 6.28
C ILE A 263 2.97 13.54 6.01
N PHE A 264 1.92 13.65 5.21
CA PHE A 264 1.14 12.53 4.71
C PHE A 264 1.14 12.48 3.18
N VAL A 265 1.33 11.28 2.63
CA VAL A 265 1.12 10.96 1.22
C VAL A 265 0.04 9.89 1.15
N PHE A 266 -1.14 10.25 0.64
CA PHE A 266 -2.23 9.32 0.41
C PHE A 266 -2.17 8.80 -1.03
N ASN A 267 -2.17 7.50 -1.21
CA ASN A 267 -1.86 6.83 -2.47
C ASN A 267 -3.11 6.39 -3.26
N GLY A 268 -4.14 7.24 -3.29
CA GLY A 268 -5.35 7.02 -4.09
C GLY A 268 -6.40 6.10 -3.46
N ASP A 269 -7.49 5.89 -4.20
CA ASP A 269 -8.62 5.01 -3.86
C ASP A 269 -9.31 5.41 -2.55
N TYR A 270 -9.82 6.64 -2.56
CA TYR A 270 -10.51 7.28 -1.44
C TYR A 270 -11.99 6.89 -1.36
N VAL A 271 -12.59 6.64 -2.53
CA VAL A 271 -14.03 6.44 -2.72
C VAL A 271 -14.35 5.01 -3.16
N ASP A 272 -15.64 4.74 -3.39
CA ASP A 272 -16.20 3.44 -3.76
C ASP A 272 -16.01 2.34 -2.71
N ARG A 273 -16.76 1.24 -2.87
CA ARG A 273 -16.83 0.05 -1.99
C ARG A 273 -17.41 0.35 -0.59
N GLY A 274 -16.88 1.35 0.11
CA GLY A 274 -17.40 1.90 1.34
C GLY A 274 -18.65 2.78 1.14
N SER A 275 -19.38 3.02 2.22
CA SER A 275 -20.60 3.85 2.21
C SER A 275 -20.36 5.34 2.54
N TRP A 276 -19.11 5.73 2.84
CA TRP A 276 -18.73 7.09 3.22
C TRP A 276 -17.62 7.65 2.34
N GLY A 277 -17.70 7.41 1.02
CA GLY A 277 -16.74 7.91 0.04
C GLY A 277 -16.67 9.44 0.03
N LEU A 278 -17.82 10.12 0.10
CA LEU A 278 -17.85 11.59 0.05
C LEU A 278 -17.20 12.18 1.29
N GLU A 279 -17.57 11.71 2.47
CA GLU A 279 -17.04 12.18 3.75
C GLU A 279 -15.55 11.92 3.83
N THR A 280 -15.10 10.73 3.43
CA THR A 280 -13.67 10.36 3.39
C THR A 280 -12.89 11.31 2.49
N PHE A 281 -13.34 11.51 1.25
CA PHE A 281 -12.64 12.38 0.32
C PHE A 281 -12.63 13.84 0.81
N LEU A 282 -13.76 14.36 1.32
CA LEU A 282 -13.83 15.72 1.85
C LEU A 282 -12.94 15.92 3.08
N LEU A 283 -12.83 14.93 3.99
CA LEU A 283 -11.90 14.99 5.12
C LEU A 283 -10.45 15.16 4.63
N LEU A 284 -10.04 14.39 3.62
CA LEU A 284 -8.69 14.49 3.05
C LEU A 284 -8.47 15.82 2.32
N LEU A 285 -9.47 16.33 1.59
CA LEU A 285 -9.40 17.65 0.97
C LEU A 285 -9.31 18.78 2.00
N ALA A 286 -10.01 18.68 3.14
CA ALA A 286 -9.90 19.64 4.23
C ALA A 286 -8.47 19.71 4.77
N TRP A 287 -7.84 18.55 5.00
CA TRP A 287 -6.44 18.46 5.38
C TRP A 287 -5.50 19.00 4.29
N LYS A 288 -5.77 18.73 3.01
CA LYS A 288 -5.00 19.27 1.88
C LYS A 288 -5.06 20.80 1.80
N VAL A 289 -6.25 21.38 1.99
CA VAL A 289 -6.42 22.83 1.95
C VAL A 289 -5.79 23.50 3.16
N PHE A 290 -5.87 22.89 4.35
CA PHE A 290 -5.28 23.43 5.58
C PHE A 290 -3.75 23.33 5.60
N LEU A 291 -3.18 22.19 5.17
CA LEU A 291 -1.74 21.92 5.19
C LEU A 291 -1.23 21.46 3.81
N PRO A 292 -1.24 22.34 2.80
CA PRO A 292 -0.95 21.97 1.41
C PRO A 292 0.47 21.43 1.18
N ASN A 293 1.42 21.76 2.07
CA ASN A 293 2.82 21.31 2.01
C ASN A 293 3.10 20.10 2.92
N SER A 294 2.09 19.60 3.64
CA SER A 294 2.22 18.43 4.53
C SER A 294 1.21 17.34 4.22
N VAL A 295 0.29 17.57 3.28
CA VAL A 295 -0.71 16.58 2.86
C VAL A 295 -0.70 16.51 1.35
N PHE A 296 -0.38 15.34 0.81
CA PHE A 296 -0.29 15.07 -0.61
C PHE A 296 -1.30 13.97 -0.95
N LEU A 297 -2.12 14.21 -1.97
CA LEU A 297 -3.17 13.30 -2.42
C LEU A 297 -2.85 12.85 -3.83
N LEU A 298 -2.52 11.57 -4.02
CA LEU A 298 -2.28 10.99 -5.33
C LEU A 298 -3.57 10.41 -5.88
N ARG A 299 -3.62 10.19 -7.19
CA ARG A 299 -4.79 9.61 -7.84
C ARG A 299 -4.73 8.09 -7.76
N GLY A 300 -5.85 7.46 -7.41
CA GLY A 300 -6.09 6.03 -7.58
C GLY A 300 -6.97 5.74 -8.80
N ASN A 301 -7.17 4.47 -9.11
CA ASN A 301 -8.03 4.11 -10.24
C ASN A 301 -9.51 4.35 -9.95
N HIS A 302 -9.92 4.34 -8.68
CA HIS A 302 -11.28 4.65 -8.27
C HIS A 302 -11.63 6.14 -8.39
N GLU A 303 -10.64 7.04 -8.46
CA GLU A 303 -10.85 8.45 -8.83
C GLU A 303 -11.04 8.62 -10.35
N SER A 304 -11.98 7.86 -10.92
CA SER A 304 -12.37 7.85 -12.33
C SER A 304 -13.89 7.79 -12.48
N LYS A 305 -14.42 8.18 -13.64
CA LYS A 305 -15.87 8.16 -13.89
C LYS A 305 -16.38 6.73 -14.07
N TYR A 306 -15.58 5.86 -14.68
CA TYR A 306 -15.92 4.45 -14.83
C TYR A 306 -16.10 3.79 -13.47
N CYS A 307 -15.07 3.81 -12.61
CA CYS A 307 -15.12 3.15 -11.31
C CYS A 307 -16.26 3.67 -10.45
N THR A 308 -16.36 5.00 -10.27
CA THR A 308 -17.41 5.59 -9.43
C THR A 308 -18.83 5.36 -9.92
N SER A 309 -19.02 5.08 -11.22
CA SER A 309 -20.33 4.70 -11.77
C SER A 309 -20.73 3.26 -11.51
N VAL A 310 -19.76 2.39 -11.21
CA VAL A 310 -19.93 0.94 -11.04
C VAL A 310 -19.88 0.55 -9.56
N TYR A 311 -18.96 1.13 -8.78
CA TYR A 311 -18.59 0.64 -7.45
C TYR A 311 -19.18 1.44 -6.28
N GLY A 312 -20.16 2.31 -6.56
CA GLY A 312 -21.10 2.83 -5.56
C GLY A 312 -21.08 4.34 -5.36
N PHE A 313 -19.95 5.02 -5.55
CA PHE A 313 -19.80 6.43 -5.19
C PHE A 313 -20.81 7.35 -5.88
N LYS A 314 -21.11 7.14 -7.16
CA LYS A 314 -22.14 7.94 -7.85
C LYS A 314 -23.52 7.78 -7.19
N ASN A 315 -23.89 6.55 -6.83
CA ASN A 315 -25.17 6.26 -6.20
C ASN A 315 -25.18 6.79 -4.75
N GLU A 316 -24.05 6.76 -4.06
CA GLU A 316 -23.87 7.37 -2.73
C GLU A 316 -24.25 8.86 -2.76
N LEU A 317 -23.70 9.62 -3.72
CA LEU A 317 -23.99 11.05 -3.85
C LEU A 317 -25.46 11.34 -4.16
N PHE A 318 -26.08 10.54 -5.03
CA PHE A 318 -27.49 10.71 -5.40
C PHE A 318 -28.42 10.34 -4.25
N THR A 319 -27.96 9.46 -3.35
CA THR A 319 -28.70 9.07 -2.15
C THR A 319 -28.59 10.13 -1.06
N LYS A 320 -27.39 10.69 -0.83
CA LYS A 320 -27.12 11.67 0.23
C LYS A 320 -27.62 13.07 -0.12
N TYR A 321 -27.51 13.46 -1.39
CA TYR A 321 -27.92 14.77 -1.90
C TYR A 321 -28.92 14.59 -3.05
N VAL A 322 -30.21 14.51 -2.73
CA VAL A 322 -31.27 14.25 -3.72
C VAL A 322 -31.29 15.30 -4.82
N ASP A 323 -31.21 16.58 -4.46
CA ASP A 323 -31.28 17.68 -5.42
C ASP A 323 -29.91 18.06 -6.01
N ASP A 324 -28.84 17.96 -5.21
CA ASP A 324 -27.50 18.45 -5.57
C ASP A 324 -26.50 17.34 -5.98
N GLY A 325 -26.84 16.06 -5.81
CA GLY A 325 -25.91 14.94 -5.95
C GLY A 325 -25.26 14.85 -7.34
N SER A 326 -26.02 15.16 -8.39
CA SER A 326 -25.48 15.25 -9.76
C SER A 326 -24.44 16.36 -9.91
N GLN A 327 -24.68 17.52 -9.31
CA GLN A 327 -23.74 18.65 -9.36
C GLN A 327 -22.48 18.36 -8.55
N ILE A 328 -22.62 17.80 -7.34
CA ILE A 328 -21.50 17.36 -6.50
C ILE A 328 -20.66 16.33 -7.25
N TYR A 329 -21.29 15.35 -7.91
CA TYR A 329 -20.57 14.33 -8.68
C TYR A 329 -19.73 14.95 -9.80
N GLN A 330 -20.26 15.91 -10.55
CA GLN A 330 -19.48 16.60 -11.59
C GLN A 330 -18.31 17.41 -11.01
N LEU A 331 -18.51 18.07 -9.86
CA LEU A 331 -17.45 18.82 -9.18
C LEU A 331 -16.32 17.88 -8.72
N VAL A 332 -16.67 16.76 -8.09
CA VAL A 332 -15.70 15.77 -7.60
C VAL A 332 -14.96 15.11 -8.78
N LEU A 333 -15.65 14.72 -9.85
CA LEU A 333 -15.01 14.18 -11.06
C LEU A 333 -14.03 15.16 -11.72
N LYS A 334 -14.30 16.48 -11.62
CA LYS A 334 -13.35 17.49 -12.08
C LYS A 334 -12.13 17.56 -11.16
N CYS A 335 -12.34 17.53 -9.84
CA CYS A 335 -11.25 17.49 -8.86
C CYS A 335 -10.35 16.25 -9.03
N PHE A 336 -10.93 15.08 -9.33
CA PHE A 336 -10.17 13.85 -9.57
C PHE A 336 -9.17 13.96 -10.73
N GLN A 337 -9.49 14.74 -11.77
CA GLN A 337 -8.57 14.97 -12.89
C GLN A 337 -7.36 15.80 -12.52
N ASP A 338 -7.44 16.55 -11.42
CA ASP A 338 -6.37 17.43 -10.96
C ASP A 338 -5.38 16.72 -10.03
N LEU A 339 -5.78 15.60 -9.42
CA LEU A 339 -4.92 14.78 -8.55
C LEU A 339 -3.62 14.36 -9.26
N PRO A 340 -2.45 14.59 -8.66
CA PRO A 340 -1.17 14.07 -9.14
C PRO A 340 -1.14 12.54 -9.25
N LEU A 341 -0.24 12.01 -10.08
CA LEU A 341 -0.17 10.58 -10.38
C LEU A 341 0.81 9.82 -9.48
N ALA A 342 1.88 10.50 -9.03
CA ALA A 342 2.93 9.88 -8.23
C ALA A 342 3.61 10.90 -7.31
N SER A 343 4.47 10.41 -6.41
CA SER A 343 5.44 11.25 -5.71
C SER A 343 6.82 10.60 -5.63
N VAL A 344 7.85 11.42 -5.40
CA VAL A 344 9.16 10.99 -4.96
C VAL A 344 9.44 11.66 -3.62
N VAL A 345 9.55 10.87 -2.57
CA VAL A 345 9.83 11.30 -1.21
C VAL A 345 11.32 11.19 -0.93
N ALA A 346 11.91 12.27 -0.39
CA ALA A 346 13.32 12.38 -0.03
C ALA A 346 14.29 11.97 -1.16
N GLY A 347 13.87 12.16 -2.42
CA GLY A 347 14.65 11.79 -3.61
C GLY A 347 14.85 10.28 -3.84
N CYS A 348 14.37 9.40 -2.95
CA CYS A 348 14.72 7.97 -2.98
C CYS A 348 13.53 7.01 -2.81
N VAL A 349 12.32 7.51 -2.51
CA VAL A 349 11.11 6.67 -2.37
C VAL A 349 10.07 7.09 -3.39
N TYR A 350 9.77 6.23 -4.36
CA TYR A 350 8.73 6.48 -5.35
C TYR A 350 7.39 5.93 -4.87
N THR A 351 6.33 6.73 -4.96
CA THR A 351 4.97 6.30 -4.61
C THR A 351 4.02 6.49 -5.78
N ALA A 352 3.22 5.48 -6.06
CA ALA A 352 2.16 5.52 -7.08
C ALA A 352 1.08 4.49 -6.73
N HIS A 353 -0.17 4.73 -7.10
CA HIS A 353 -1.26 3.82 -6.72
C HIS A 353 -1.12 2.42 -7.35
N GLY A 354 -1.07 2.38 -8.69
CA GLY A 354 -0.72 1.23 -9.52
C GLY A 354 0.75 0.85 -9.38
N GLY A 355 1.61 1.59 -10.07
CA GLY A 355 3.05 1.41 -9.97
C GLY A 355 3.80 1.84 -11.21
N LEU A 356 4.53 0.91 -11.82
CA LEU A 356 5.35 1.17 -13.00
C LEU A 356 4.50 1.32 -14.27
N PHE A 357 5.09 1.94 -15.30
CA PHE A 357 4.38 2.34 -16.51
C PHE A 357 5.23 2.18 -17.77
N ARG A 358 4.58 2.13 -18.94
CA ARG A 358 5.30 2.11 -20.22
C ARG A 358 5.78 3.50 -20.62
N GLY A 359 6.90 3.55 -21.34
CA GLY A 359 7.41 4.78 -21.96
C GLY A 359 6.49 5.30 -23.06
N MET A 360 6.62 6.59 -23.40
CA MET A 360 5.78 7.20 -24.43
C MET A 360 5.91 6.49 -25.78
N MET A 361 4.77 6.16 -26.39
CA MET A 361 4.75 5.64 -27.75
C MET A 361 4.93 6.77 -28.77
N ASN A 362 6.09 6.79 -29.43
CA ASN A 362 6.29 7.60 -30.63
C ASN A 362 5.52 6.99 -31.79
N MET A 363 4.24 7.36 -31.94
CA MET A 363 3.51 7.03 -33.16
C MET A 363 4.15 7.81 -34.31
N PRO A 364 4.58 7.15 -35.41
CA PRO A 364 5.08 7.87 -36.56
C PRO A 364 3.99 8.81 -37.06
N GLN A 365 4.26 10.11 -37.02
CA GLN A 365 3.35 11.12 -37.56
C GLN A 365 3.08 10.77 -39.02
N LYS A 366 1.85 10.39 -39.35
CA LYS A 366 1.42 10.21 -40.74
C LYS A 366 1.49 11.57 -41.42
N LYS A 367 2.64 11.93 -42.00
CA LYS A 367 2.70 12.96 -43.03
C LYS A 367 1.72 12.54 -44.12
N HIS A 368 0.67 13.33 -44.33
CA HIS A 368 -0.27 13.13 -45.43
C HIS A 368 0.47 13.18 -46.77
N LYS A 369 0.99 12.03 -47.24
CA LYS A 369 1.43 11.84 -48.62
C LYS A 369 0.34 11.08 -49.35
N ARG A 370 -0.13 11.68 -50.45
CA ARG A 370 -1.14 11.17 -51.38
C ARG A 370 -0.79 9.76 -51.87
N VAL A 371 -1.76 8.86 -51.73
CA VAL A 371 -2.11 7.63 -52.48
C VAL A 371 -1.01 6.92 -53.28
N ARG A 372 -0.75 5.64 -52.96
CA ARG A 372 -0.69 4.55 -53.95
C ARG A 372 -0.97 3.18 -53.31
N LYS A 373 -1.77 2.40 -54.01
CA LYS A 373 -2.32 1.08 -53.65
C LYS A 373 -1.22 0.03 -53.77
N CYS A 374 -0.81 -0.59 -52.66
CA CYS A 374 0.03 -1.80 -52.66
C CYS A 374 -0.44 -2.76 -51.56
N THR A 375 -0.82 -3.96 -51.99
CA THR A 375 -1.03 -5.17 -51.21
C THR A 375 0.31 -5.68 -50.64
N ALA A 376 0.40 -5.88 -49.32
CA ALA A 376 1.32 -6.85 -48.69
C ALA A 376 1.12 -6.92 -47.17
N ASN A 377 0.88 -8.14 -46.69
CA ASN A 377 1.33 -8.76 -45.45
C ASN A 377 1.24 -7.98 -44.13
N SER A 378 0.19 -8.32 -43.38
CA SER A 378 0.12 -8.13 -41.93
C SER A 378 1.19 -9.00 -41.25
N SER A 379 2.25 -8.36 -40.79
CA SER A 379 3.10 -8.84 -39.70
C SER A 379 3.75 -7.61 -39.07
N ILE A 380 2.92 -6.81 -38.40
CA ILE A 380 3.40 -5.78 -37.48
C ILE A 380 3.86 -6.54 -36.24
N VAL A 381 5.18 -6.77 -36.14
CA VAL A 381 5.84 -7.20 -34.91
C VAL A 381 5.39 -6.23 -33.81
N PRO A 382 4.82 -6.70 -32.68
CA PRO A 382 4.45 -5.80 -31.59
C PRO A 382 5.69 -5.04 -31.16
N SER A 383 5.62 -3.71 -31.14
CA SER A 383 6.64 -2.88 -30.51
C SER A 383 6.86 -3.41 -29.10
N THR A 384 8.06 -3.90 -28.80
CA THR A 384 8.42 -4.39 -27.47
C THR A 384 8.07 -3.33 -26.43
N LEU A 385 7.28 -3.71 -25.42
CA LEU A 385 6.93 -2.82 -24.31
C LEU A 385 8.23 -2.35 -23.65
N LYS A 386 8.32 -1.04 -23.39
CA LYS A 386 9.48 -0.42 -22.75
C LYS A 386 9.03 0.27 -21.48
N LEU A 387 9.81 0.11 -20.42
CA LEU A 387 9.67 0.83 -19.16
C LEU A 387 9.79 2.35 -19.39
N GLY A 388 8.91 3.12 -18.76
CA GLY A 388 8.90 4.57 -18.82
C GLY A 388 9.85 5.22 -17.82
N SER A 389 10.27 6.45 -18.13
CA SER A 389 11.11 7.29 -17.27
C SER A 389 10.27 8.31 -16.47
N LEU A 390 10.83 8.87 -15.39
CA LEU A 390 10.17 9.99 -14.68
C LEU A 390 9.96 11.22 -15.58
N GLU A 391 10.76 11.38 -16.63
CA GLU A 391 10.58 12.43 -17.64
C GLU A 391 9.42 12.15 -18.60
N ASP A 392 9.09 10.87 -18.85
CA ASP A 392 7.86 10.52 -19.55
C ASP A 392 6.64 10.84 -18.69
N LEU A 393 6.72 10.55 -17.39
CA LEU A 393 5.67 10.87 -16.41
C LEU A 393 5.46 12.38 -16.29
N SER A 394 6.52 13.19 -16.25
CA SER A 394 6.40 14.66 -16.19
C SER A 394 5.59 15.23 -17.36
N LYS A 395 5.64 14.58 -18.53
CA LYS A 395 4.94 14.97 -19.77
C LYS A 395 3.56 14.33 -19.95
N ALA A 396 3.18 13.38 -19.11
CA ALA A 396 1.89 12.69 -19.23
C ALA A 396 0.71 13.66 -19.10
N ARG A 397 -0.36 13.45 -19.87
CA ARG A 397 -1.58 14.26 -19.74
C ARG A 397 -2.52 13.62 -18.72
N ARG A 398 -2.43 14.04 -17.45
CA ARG A 398 -3.23 13.46 -16.36
C ARG A 398 -4.70 13.90 -16.33
N ASN A 399 -5.04 15.08 -16.84
CA ASN A 399 -6.41 15.63 -16.81
C ASN A 399 -7.34 14.93 -17.83
N VAL A 400 -7.59 13.65 -17.58
CA VAL A 400 -8.55 12.79 -18.26
C VAL A 400 -9.44 12.15 -17.20
N LEU A 401 -10.75 12.12 -17.45
CA LEU A 401 -11.72 11.52 -16.52
C LEU A 401 -11.46 10.03 -16.34
N ASP A 402 -11.40 9.31 -17.45
CA ASP A 402 -11.07 7.91 -17.51
C ASP A 402 -9.75 7.76 -18.29
N PRO A 403 -8.73 7.09 -17.74
CA PRO A 403 -7.51 6.82 -18.46
C PRO A 403 -7.79 5.99 -19.72
N PRO A 404 -7.23 6.35 -20.88
CA PRO A 404 -7.46 5.60 -22.11
C PRO A 404 -6.66 4.28 -22.10
N TRP A 405 -7.28 3.20 -22.57
CA TRP A 405 -6.62 1.89 -22.76
C TRP A 405 -5.94 1.75 -24.14
N LYS A 406 -6.05 2.76 -25.01
CA LYS A 406 -5.46 2.79 -26.35
C LYS A 406 -5.02 4.20 -26.75
N GLY A 407 -4.06 4.29 -27.66
CA GLY A 407 -3.53 5.55 -28.16
C GLY A 407 -2.21 5.93 -27.50
N SER A 408 -1.90 7.23 -27.44
CA SER A 408 -0.59 7.72 -27.00
C SER A 408 -0.52 8.17 -25.54
N ASN A 409 -1.67 8.36 -24.86
CA ASN A 409 -1.73 8.86 -23.48
C ASN A 409 -1.98 7.71 -22.47
N LEU A 410 -1.16 6.65 -22.53
CA LEU A 410 -1.35 5.43 -21.74
C LEU A 410 -0.78 5.52 -20.32
N ILE A 411 0.19 6.40 -20.09
CA ILE A 411 0.90 6.53 -18.79
C ILE A 411 -0.06 6.70 -17.60
N PRO A 412 -1.08 7.58 -17.64
CA PRO A 412 -2.02 7.68 -16.53
C PRO A 412 -2.78 6.37 -16.29
N GLY A 413 -3.06 5.58 -17.32
CA GLY A 413 -3.69 4.27 -17.16
C GLY A 413 -2.75 3.29 -16.46
N ASP A 414 -1.50 3.24 -16.91
CA ASP A 414 -0.50 2.33 -16.34
C ASP A 414 -0.18 2.65 -14.88
N ILE A 415 -0.02 3.94 -14.53
CA ILE A 415 0.27 4.33 -13.15
C ILE A 415 -0.87 4.00 -12.20
N LEU A 416 -2.11 3.93 -12.68
CA LEU A 416 -3.29 3.66 -11.87
C LEU A 416 -3.68 2.18 -11.84
N TRP A 417 -3.30 1.38 -12.83
CA TRP A 417 -3.83 0.01 -13.02
C TRP A 417 -2.78 -1.09 -13.18
N SER A 418 -1.49 -0.76 -13.19
CA SER A 418 -0.46 -1.80 -13.31
C SER A 418 -0.33 -2.57 -11.98
N ASP A 419 0.07 -3.84 -12.07
CA ASP A 419 0.32 -4.72 -10.92
C ASP A 419 1.72 -5.38 -11.02
N PRO A 420 2.39 -5.67 -9.89
CA PRO A 420 3.61 -6.46 -9.88
C PRO A 420 3.36 -7.91 -10.28
N SER A 421 4.40 -8.59 -10.76
CA SER A 421 4.41 -10.01 -11.11
C SER A 421 5.75 -10.64 -10.76
N VAL A 422 5.75 -11.93 -10.43
CA VAL A 422 7.00 -12.69 -10.25
C VAL A 422 7.74 -12.94 -11.58
N GLU A 423 7.03 -12.84 -12.72
CA GLU A 423 7.59 -13.07 -14.04
C GLU A 423 8.36 -11.85 -14.54
N MET A 424 9.53 -12.09 -15.15
CA MET A 424 10.40 -11.03 -15.63
C MET A 424 9.82 -10.25 -16.82
N GLY A 425 10.17 -8.98 -16.92
CA GLY A 425 9.82 -8.10 -18.03
C GLY A 425 8.53 -7.30 -17.82
N LEU A 426 7.97 -6.81 -18.94
CA LEU A 426 6.68 -6.12 -18.99
C LEU A 426 5.71 -6.92 -19.85
N SER A 427 4.49 -7.10 -19.38
CA SER A 427 3.41 -7.74 -20.13
C SER A 427 2.08 -7.01 -19.92
N GLN A 428 1.10 -7.36 -20.75
CA GLN A 428 -0.22 -6.75 -20.69
C GLN A 428 -0.99 -7.27 -19.48
N ASN A 429 -1.71 -6.39 -18.76
CA ASN A 429 -2.52 -6.79 -17.63
C ASN A 429 -3.94 -7.17 -18.07
N GLU A 430 -4.12 -8.44 -18.45
CA GLU A 430 -5.44 -8.97 -18.86
C GLU A 430 -6.42 -9.05 -17.68
N ALA A 431 -5.93 -9.22 -16.44
CA ALA A 431 -6.77 -9.24 -15.23
C ALA A 431 -7.49 -7.90 -14.99
N ARG A 432 -6.92 -6.80 -15.49
CA ARG A 432 -7.52 -5.45 -15.45
C ARG A 432 -8.18 -5.06 -16.77
N GLY A 433 -8.61 -6.03 -17.58
CA GLY A 433 -9.28 -5.78 -18.86
C GLY A 433 -8.42 -5.05 -19.89
N GLY A 434 -7.09 -5.20 -19.79
CA GLY A 434 -6.13 -4.54 -20.65
C GLY A 434 -5.78 -3.10 -20.24
N LEU A 435 -6.20 -2.64 -19.07
CA LEU A 435 -5.66 -1.41 -18.46
C LEU A 435 -4.39 -1.75 -17.67
N GLY A 436 -3.37 -0.91 -17.81
CA GLY A 436 -2.09 -1.12 -17.13
C GLY A 436 -1.26 -2.28 -17.66
N LEU A 437 -0.26 -2.65 -16.87
CA LEU A 437 0.78 -3.64 -17.17
C LEU A 437 0.99 -4.59 -15.99
N LEU A 438 1.56 -5.74 -16.29
CA LEU A 438 2.28 -6.54 -15.29
C LEU A 438 3.77 -6.23 -15.43
N TRP A 439 4.49 -6.12 -14.31
CA TRP A 439 5.94 -5.91 -14.32
C TRP A 439 6.69 -6.82 -13.35
N GLY A 440 7.84 -7.32 -13.80
CA GLY A 440 8.71 -8.20 -13.04
C GLY A 440 9.70 -7.52 -12.09
N PRO A 441 10.44 -8.32 -11.30
CA PRO A 441 11.51 -7.82 -10.44
C PRO A 441 12.64 -7.12 -11.20
N ASP A 442 12.96 -7.57 -12.42
CA ASP A 442 13.96 -6.92 -13.29
C ASP A 442 13.56 -5.49 -13.70
N MET A 443 12.27 -5.26 -13.96
CA MET A 443 11.75 -3.92 -14.25
C MET A 443 11.76 -3.02 -13.00
N THR A 444 11.53 -3.61 -11.83
CA THR A 444 11.67 -2.91 -10.54
C THR A 444 13.12 -2.48 -10.30
N GLU A 445 14.07 -3.41 -10.42
CA GLU A 445 15.50 -3.12 -10.30
C GLU A 445 15.93 -2.03 -11.28
N LYS A 446 15.55 -2.17 -12.55
CA LYS A 446 15.89 -1.20 -13.58
C LYS A 446 15.35 0.20 -13.26
N PHE A 447 14.07 0.31 -12.90
CA PHE A 447 13.46 1.60 -12.57
C PHE A 447 14.15 2.25 -11.36
N MET A 448 14.46 1.45 -10.33
CA MET A 448 15.11 1.96 -9.13
C MET A 448 16.55 2.43 -9.40
N LEU A 449 17.34 1.67 -10.17
CA LEU A 449 18.69 2.07 -10.57
C LEU A 449 18.69 3.37 -11.37
N GLU A 450 17.83 3.48 -12.38
CA GLU A 450 17.80 4.66 -13.27
C GLU A 450 17.39 5.94 -12.54
N ASN A 451 16.64 5.82 -11.43
CA ASN A 451 16.09 6.96 -10.69
C ASN A 451 16.68 7.10 -9.27
N ASN A 452 17.75 6.36 -8.95
CA ASN A 452 18.41 6.35 -7.63
C ASN A 452 17.45 6.05 -6.44
N LEU A 453 16.47 5.18 -6.66
CA LEU A 453 15.46 4.84 -5.65
C LEU A 453 15.93 3.69 -4.75
N LYS A 454 15.40 3.67 -3.53
CA LYS A 454 15.58 2.62 -2.52
C LYS A 454 14.29 1.92 -2.12
N LEU A 455 13.16 2.55 -2.43
CA LEU A 455 11.85 2.00 -2.15
C LEU A 455 10.85 2.41 -3.23
N ILE A 456 10.03 1.47 -3.66
CA ILE A 456 8.78 1.75 -4.35
C ILE A 456 7.64 1.37 -3.41
N VAL A 457 6.69 2.29 -3.21
CA VAL A 457 5.46 2.04 -2.44
C VAL A 457 4.26 2.17 -3.36
N ARG A 458 3.45 1.12 -3.41
CA ARG A 458 2.18 1.09 -4.16
C ARG A 458 1.00 0.66 -3.29
N SER A 459 -0.21 0.67 -3.85
CA SER A 459 -1.45 0.27 -3.14
C SER A 459 -2.35 -0.63 -4.00
N HIS A 460 -3.64 -0.32 -4.24
CA HIS A 460 -4.54 -0.93 -5.26
C HIS A 460 -4.93 -2.42 -5.10
N GLU A 461 -4.03 -3.26 -4.60
CA GLU A 461 -4.26 -4.69 -4.43
C GLU A 461 -4.58 -4.98 -2.96
N GLY A 462 -5.88 -4.90 -2.63
CA GLY A 462 -6.43 -5.41 -1.37
C GLY A 462 -6.52 -6.94 -1.33
N PRO A 463 -7.07 -7.50 -0.24
CA PRO A 463 -7.23 -8.96 -0.11
C PRO A 463 -8.15 -9.56 -1.19
N ASP A 464 -9.13 -8.82 -1.71
CA ASP A 464 -9.99 -9.28 -2.81
C ASP A 464 -9.24 -9.50 -4.12
N ALA A 465 -8.30 -8.62 -4.44
CA ALA A 465 -7.42 -8.75 -5.59
C ALA A 465 -6.38 -9.84 -5.34
N ARG A 466 -5.80 -9.92 -4.13
CA ARG A 466 -4.72 -10.86 -3.81
C ARG A 466 -5.15 -12.30 -3.65
N ASP A 467 -6.39 -12.57 -3.25
CA ASP A 467 -6.94 -13.93 -3.23
C ASP A 467 -7.04 -14.56 -4.63
N GLN A 468 -7.02 -13.73 -5.68
CA GLN A 468 -7.00 -14.18 -7.08
C GLN A 468 -5.57 -14.37 -7.62
N ARG A 469 -4.54 -14.09 -6.80
CA ARG A 469 -3.12 -14.16 -7.16
C ARG A 469 -2.46 -15.34 -6.46
N ILE A 470 -2.02 -16.32 -7.24
CA ILE A 470 -1.24 -17.46 -6.73
C ILE A 470 0.25 -17.15 -6.60
N ASP A 471 0.72 -16.10 -7.26
CA ASP A 471 2.12 -15.76 -7.40
C ASP A 471 2.63 -14.77 -6.34
N LEU A 472 1.72 -14.08 -5.64
CA LEU A 472 2.06 -13.06 -4.64
C LEU A 472 1.43 -13.38 -3.29
N SER A 473 2.02 -12.83 -2.22
CA SER A 473 1.49 -12.99 -0.86
C SER A 473 0.15 -12.28 -0.68
N GLY A 474 -0.68 -12.83 0.23
CA GLY A 474 -1.96 -12.25 0.62
C GLY A 474 -1.83 -11.01 1.49
N MET A 475 -2.90 -10.21 1.57
CA MET A 475 -2.93 -8.88 2.21
C MET A 475 -3.52 -8.87 3.62
N ASN A 476 -3.46 -10.00 4.34
CA ASN A 476 -4.04 -10.14 5.69
C ASN A 476 -3.49 -9.11 6.69
N ASN A 477 -2.23 -8.68 6.54
CA ASN A 477 -1.58 -7.71 7.43
C ASN A 477 -1.67 -6.25 6.91
N GLY A 478 -2.37 -6.01 5.81
CA GLY A 478 -2.48 -4.70 5.17
C GLY A 478 -1.25 -4.27 4.36
N PHE A 479 -0.21 -5.10 4.27
CA PHE A 479 0.93 -4.84 3.39
C PHE A 479 1.63 -6.13 2.94
N THR A 480 2.40 -6.04 1.85
CA THR A 480 3.33 -7.08 1.37
C THR A 480 4.62 -6.46 0.83
N ILE A 481 5.69 -7.25 0.83
CA ILE A 481 6.92 -6.96 0.08
C ILE A 481 6.86 -7.83 -1.18
N ASP A 482 6.57 -7.21 -2.33
CA ASP A 482 6.32 -7.97 -3.56
C ASP A 482 7.59 -8.27 -4.32
N HIS A 483 8.53 -7.32 -4.40
CA HIS A 483 9.86 -7.55 -4.96
C HIS A 483 10.95 -7.12 -3.98
N GLN A 484 11.98 -7.95 -3.85
CA GLN A 484 13.24 -7.60 -3.22
C GLN A 484 14.35 -7.71 -4.26
N VAL A 485 14.96 -6.57 -4.57
CA VAL A 485 15.98 -6.42 -5.62
C VAL A 485 17.25 -5.80 -5.04
N ASN A 486 18.32 -5.70 -5.83
CA ASN A 486 19.59 -5.17 -5.33
C ASN A 486 19.47 -3.70 -4.90
N SER A 487 18.67 -2.93 -5.62
CA SER A 487 18.45 -1.50 -5.37
C SER A 487 17.54 -1.23 -4.17
N GLY A 488 16.71 -2.19 -3.77
CA GLY A 488 15.81 -2.04 -2.62
C GLY A 488 14.56 -2.92 -2.70
N LYS A 489 13.43 -2.40 -2.20
CA LYS A 489 12.17 -3.15 -2.08
C LYS A 489 11.03 -2.48 -2.86
N LEU A 490 10.08 -3.30 -3.29
CA LEU A 490 8.74 -2.89 -3.70
C LEU A 490 7.75 -3.34 -2.61
N ILE A 491 7.00 -2.40 -2.06
CA ILE A 491 5.99 -2.64 -1.02
C ILE A 491 4.60 -2.28 -1.56
N THR A 492 3.63 -3.15 -1.32
CA THR A 492 2.21 -2.84 -1.44
C THR A 492 1.63 -2.57 -0.06
N VAL A 493 0.92 -1.44 0.10
CA VAL A 493 0.27 -1.03 1.36
C VAL A 493 -1.21 -0.73 1.12
N PHE A 494 -2.05 -1.18 2.03
CA PHE A 494 -3.52 -1.07 1.96
C PHE A 494 -4.07 -0.57 3.29
N GLY A 495 -4.75 0.58 3.24
CA GLY A 495 -5.22 1.30 4.43
C GLY A 495 -6.63 0.91 4.88
N ALA A 496 -7.33 0.04 4.14
CA ALA A 496 -8.70 -0.35 4.41
C ALA A 496 -8.77 -1.67 5.21
N PRO A 497 -8.91 -1.61 6.55
CA PRO A 497 -9.10 -2.80 7.39
C PRO A 497 -10.47 -3.43 7.16
N ASP A 498 -10.58 -4.73 7.45
CA ASP A 498 -11.82 -5.51 7.37
C ASP A 498 -12.58 -5.31 6.05
N TYR A 499 -11.82 -5.29 4.96
CA TYR A 499 -12.33 -4.98 3.62
C TYR A 499 -13.09 -6.20 3.04
N PRO A 500 -14.06 -5.99 2.13
CA PRO A 500 -14.79 -4.74 1.95
C PRO A 500 -15.81 -4.56 3.08
N GLN A 501 -15.93 -3.35 3.65
CA GLN A 501 -16.92 -3.08 4.72
C GLN A 501 -18.38 -3.34 4.31
N PHE A 502 -18.71 -3.20 3.02
CA PHE A 502 -20.05 -3.39 2.50
C PHE A 502 -20.02 -4.28 1.26
N GLN A 503 -20.75 -5.39 1.32
CA GLN A 503 -21.06 -6.22 0.17
C GLN A 503 -22.38 -6.96 0.39
N ALA A 504 -22.86 -7.66 -0.63
CA ALA A 504 -24.13 -8.38 -0.58
C ALA A 504 -24.13 -9.51 0.47
N SER A 505 -22.95 -10.09 0.77
CA SER A 505 -22.75 -11.07 1.84
C SER A 505 -22.19 -10.43 3.12
N GLU A 506 -22.31 -11.13 4.24
CA GLU A 506 -21.67 -10.77 5.50
C GLU A 506 -20.19 -11.16 5.56
N GLU A 507 -19.68 -11.87 4.55
CA GLU A 507 -18.27 -12.27 4.49
C GLU A 507 -17.36 -11.04 4.49
N ARG A 508 -16.22 -11.12 5.17
CA ARG A 508 -15.20 -10.07 5.21
C ARG A 508 -13.84 -10.74 5.18
N TYR A 509 -12.83 -10.05 4.64
CA TYR A 509 -11.47 -10.58 4.62
C TYR A 509 -10.80 -10.54 5.99
N ASN A 510 -11.35 -9.79 6.95
CA ASN A 510 -10.76 -9.62 8.29
C ASN A 510 -9.28 -9.18 8.26
N ASN A 511 -8.86 -8.53 7.17
CA ASN A 511 -7.50 -8.03 7.00
C ASN A 511 -7.27 -6.82 7.92
N LEU A 512 -6.00 -6.62 8.31
CA LEU A 512 -5.56 -5.41 8.96
C LEU A 512 -5.40 -4.29 7.91
N GLY A 513 -5.49 -3.04 8.36
CA GLY A 513 -5.07 -1.88 7.58
C GLY A 513 -3.63 -1.51 7.95
N ALA A 514 -2.86 -0.96 7.03
CA ALA A 514 -1.49 -0.53 7.33
C ALA A 514 -1.18 0.84 6.73
N TYR A 515 -0.17 1.49 7.32
CA TYR A 515 0.50 2.64 6.75
C TYR A 515 2.01 2.50 6.94
N LEU A 516 2.78 3.15 6.07
CA LEU A 516 4.23 3.20 6.20
C LEU A 516 4.63 4.49 6.90
N GLY A 517 5.41 4.40 7.98
CA GLY A 517 5.95 5.57 8.69
C GLY A 517 7.45 5.69 8.48
N MET A 518 7.95 6.89 8.17
CA MET A 518 9.35 7.10 7.80
C MET A 518 9.94 8.34 8.50
N GLN A 519 11.23 8.29 8.89
CA GLN A 519 11.95 9.39 9.57
C GLN A 519 13.36 9.62 8.98
N VAL A 520 13.87 10.85 9.06
CA VAL A 520 15.27 11.19 8.68
C VAL A 520 16.22 10.81 9.85
N PRO A 521 17.41 10.21 9.65
CA PRO A 521 18.19 10.09 8.42
C PRO A 521 18.02 8.78 7.65
N HIS A 522 16.99 7.98 7.92
CA HIS A 522 16.81 6.66 7.30
C HIS A 522 16.69 6.70 5.76
N PHE A 523 16.49 7.89 5.18
CA PHE A 523 16.51 8.15 3.73
C PHE A 523 17.90 8.36 3.11
N TRP A 524 18.91 8.74 3.90
CA TRP A 524 20.24 9.17 3.45
C TRP A 524 21.30 8.11 3.76
N GLY A 525 21.25 6.99 3.04
CA GLY A 525 22.45 6.19 2.87
C GLY A 525 23.44 6.99 2.02
N HIS A 526 24.53 7.47 2.63
CA HIS A 526 25.55 8.33 2.01
C HIS A 526 25.85 7.98 0.54
N TRP A 527 25.46 8.85 -0.39
CA TRP A 527 26.13 8.98 -1.68
C TRP A 527 27.39 9.81 -1.45
N VAL A 528 28.52 9.16 -1.18
CA VAL A 528 29.82 9.77 -1.46
C VAL A 528 30.19 9.33 -2.87
N ASP A 529 30.09 10.23 -3.84
CA ASP A 529 30.73 10.02 -5.14
C ASP A 529 32.25 9.91 -4.89
N PRO A 530 32.90 8.77 -5.15
CA PRO A 530 34.34 8.61 -4.94
C PRO A 530 35.20 9.55 -5.79
N LYS A 531 34.60 10.26 -6.75
CA LYS A 531 35.31 11.15 -7.68
C LYS A 531 35.31 12.62 -7.27
N PHE A 532 34.56 13.03 -6.25
CA PHE A 532 34.48 14.46 -5.87
C PHE A 532 35.38 14.88 -4.70
N ASP A 533 36.05 13.95 -4.01
CA ASP A 533 36.96 14.28 -2.89
C ASP A 533 38.45 14.33 -3.27
N LYS A 534 38.73 14.51 -4.57
CA LYS A 534 40.07 14.85 -5.07
C LYS A 534 40.03 16.15 -5.87
N MET A 535 39.51 17.23 -5.29
CA MET A 535 39.88 18.62 -5.60
C MET A 535 39.07 19.59 -4.75
N ASN A 536 39.60 19.90 -3.56
CA ASN A 536 39.74 21.23 -2.92
C ASN A 536 39.69 21.15 -1.40
#